data_AF-A0A1F5KGQ1-F1
#
_entry.id   AF-A0A1F5KGQ1-F1
#
_cell.length_a   1.000
_cell.length_b   1.000
_cell.length_c   1.000
_cell.angle_alpha   90.00
_cell.angle_beta   90.00
_cell.angle_gamma   90.00
#
_symmetry.space_group_name_H-M   'P 1'
#
loop_
_entity.id
_entity.type
_entity.pdbx_description
1 polymer ?
#
loop_
_entity_poly.entity_id
_entity_poly.type
_entity_poly.pdbx_seq_one_letter_code
_entity_poly.pdbx_strand_id
1 'polypeptide(L)'
;MKYLGIDYGLKKIGLALSEGMIASPLTTLNTSSLSDALSKVQEIMTKEGIETVAIGLPDSGSSRQITEAFIAEFKKNSLVKIIGVSETLSTQTAKRNLQQLGVSRKKRQQDDSMAAALILQDYLDSI
;
A
#
# COMPACT_ATOMS: atom_id res chain seq x y z
N MET A 1 8.68 -4.75 13.89
CA MET A 1 7.56 -5.27 13.07
C MET A 1 7.76 -4.75 11.65
N LYS A 2 7.53 -5.59 10.65
CA LYS A 2 7.62 -5.17 9.24
C LYS A 2 6.24 -4.92 8.64
N TYR A 3 6.11 -3.79 7.97
CA TYR A 3 4.88 -3.32 7.38
C TYR A 3 4.99 -3.24 5.85
N LEU A 4 3.91 -3.58 5.16
CA LEU A 4 3.76 -3.42 3.72
C LEU A 4 2.62 -2.45 3.41
N GLY A 5 2.90 -1.43 2.62
CA GLY A 5 1.93 -0.53 2.02
C GLY A 5 1.52 -1.03 0.65
N ILE A 6 0.22 -0.93 0.33
CA ILE A 6 -0.32 -1.32 -0.96
C ILE A 6 -1.24 -0.21 -1.49
N ASP A 7 -0.94 0.24 -2.70
CA ASP A 7 -1.89 0.97 -3.54
C ASP A 7 -2.43 0.02 -4.62
N TYR A 8 -3.69 -0.36 -4.52
CA TYR A 8 -4.27 -1.40 -5.36
C TYR A 8 -4.94 -0.81 -6.60
N GLY A 9 -4.34 -1.05 -7.77
CA GLY A 9 -4.94 -0.84 -9.08
C GLY A 9 -5.14 -2.15 -9.84
N LEU A 10 -6.12 -2.18 -10.75
CA LEU A 10 -6.43 -3.38 -11.54
C LEU A 10 -5.27 -3.83 -12.45
N LYS A 11 -4.49 -2.88 -12.97
CA LYS A 11 -3.36 -3.14 -13.87
C LYS A 11 -2.00 -3.11 -13.18
N LYS A 12 -1.91 -2.38 -12.07
CA LYS A 12 -0.67 -2.11 -11.36
C LYS A 12 -0.93 -2.02 -9.88
N ILE A 13 0.02 -2.52 -9.10
CA ILE A 13 0.00 -2.44 -7.65
C ILE A 13 1.27 -1.76 -7.19
N GLY A 14 1.13 -0.63 -6.52
CA GLY A 14 2.22 0.02 -5.81
C GLY A 14 2.50 -0.68 -4.50
N LEU A 15 3.78 -0.91 -4.18
CA LEU A 15 4.22 -1.48 -2.92
C LEU A 15 5.22 -0.57 -2.21
N ALA A 16 5.13 -0.53 -0.88
CA ALA A 16 6.07 0.17 0.01
C ALA A 16 6.36 -0.64 1.27
N LEU A 17 7.54 -0.43 1.87
CA LEU A 17 7.96 -1.11 3.10
C LEU A 17 8.24 -0.12 4.22
N SER A 18 8.11 -0.60 5.45
CA SER A 18 8.65 0.07 6.63
C SER A 18 9.02 -0.91 7.73
N GLU A 19 10.05 -0.56 8.50
CA GLU A 19 10.47 -1.24 9.72
C GLU A 19 10.19 -0.43 10.99
N GLY A 20 9.35 0.61 10.93
CA GLY A 20 8.81 1.24 12.14
C GLY A 20 8.35 2.69 11.99
N MET A 21 9.19 3.57 11.42
CA MET A 21 8.90 5.02 11.45
C MET A 21 8.66 5.64 10.08
N ILE A 22 9.38 5.19 9.06
CA ILE A 22 9.36 5.82 7.74
C ILE A 22 8.99 4.77 6.70
N ALA A 23 7.96 5.06 5.93
CA ALA A 23 7.59 4.28 4.76
C ALA A 23 8.47 4.64 3.57
N SER A 24 9.00 3.62 2.89
CA SER A 24 9.80 3.77 1.68
C SER A 24 9.16 3.01 0.52
N PRO A 25 9.08 3.61 -0.67
CA PRO A 25 8.63 2.90 -1.87
C PRO A 25 9.48 1.66 -2.12
N LEU A 26 8.85 0.55 -2.49
CA LEU A 26 9.54 -0.70 -2.81
C LEU A 26 9.57 -0.93 -4.33
N THR A 27 8.40 -1.11 -4.93
CA THR A 27 8.27 -1.45 -6.35
C THR A 27 6.82 -1.27 -6.83
N THR A 28 6.62 -1.33 -8.14
CA THR A 28 5.29 -1.42 -8.76
C THR A 28 5.19 -2.73 -9.52
N LEU A 29 4.18 -3.53 -9.20
CA LEU A 29 3.88 -4.79 -9.88
C LEU A 29 2.89 -4.55 -11.01
N ASN A 30 3.13 -5.09 -12.20
CA ASN A 30 2.08 -5.17 -13.21
C ASN A 30 1.25 -6.43 -12.96
N THR A 31 -0.08 -6.28 -13.01
CA THR A 31 -1.03 -7.36 -12.71
C THR A 31 -2.02 -7.54 -13.85
N SER A 32 -2.37 -8.80 -14.12
CA SER A 32 -3.35 -9.15 -15.15
C SER A 32 -4.70 -9.60 -14.58
N SER A 33 -4.73 -10.01 -13.32
CA SER A 33 -5.93 -10.49 -12.63
C SER A 33 -5.80 -10.36 -11.11
N LEU A 34 -6.91 -10.57 -10.40
CA LEU A 34 -6.94 -10.61 -8.94
C LEU A 34 -6.05 -11.71 -8.36
N SER A 35 -6.04 -12.90 -8.97
CA SER A 35 -5.21 -14.02 -8.51
C SER A 35 -3.71 -13.74 -8.71
N ASP A 36 -3.34 -13.17 -9.86
CA ASP A 36 -1.96 -12.75 -10.16
C ASP A 36 -1.47 -11.67 -9.17
N ALA A 37 -2.34 -10.70 -8.86
CA ALA A 37 -2.08 -9.68 -7.84
C ALA A 37 -1.78 -10.30 -6.47
N LEU A 38 -2.66 -11.17 -5.96
CA LEU A 38 -2.51 -11.80 -4.66
C LEU A 38 -1.24 -12.65 -4.57
N SER A 39 -0.97 -13.45 -5.61
CA SER A 39 0.21 -14.32 -5.68
C SER A 39 1.52 -13.51 -5.58
N LYS A 40 1.66 -12.46 -6.39
CA LYS A 40 2.87 -11.61 -6.38
C LYS A 40 3.04 -10.86 -5.05
N VAL A 41 1.95 -10.38 -4.46
CA VAL A 41 2.00 -9.72 -3.15
C VAL A 41 2.41 -10.72 -2.06
N GLN A 42 1.88 -11.94 -2.07
CA GLN A 42 2.26 -12.99 -1.11
C GLN A 42 3.74 -13.38 -1.22
N GLU A 43 4.30 -13.42 -2.43
CA GLU A 43 5.72 -13.69 -2.64
C GLU A 43 6.59 -12.62 -1.94
N ILE A 44 6.27 -11.34 -2.15
CA ILE A 44 6.97 -10.23 -1.49
C ILE A 44 6.80 -10.30 0.03
N MET A 45 5.60 -10.58 0.52
CA MET A 45 5.37 -10.67 1.96
C MET A 45 6.19 -11.78 2.63
N THR A 46 6.27 -12.94 1.97
CA THR A 46 7.02 -14.10 2.45
C THR A 46 8.51 -13.79 2.47
N LYS A 47 9.02 -13.18 1.39
CA LYS A 47 10.42 -12.79 1.26
C LYS A 47 10.83 -11.76 2.32
N GLU A 48 10.00 -10.74 2.53
CA GLU A 48 10.35 -9.62 3.41
C GLU A 48 10.01 -9.89 4.88
N GLY A 49 9.17 -10.89 5.17
CA GLY A 49 8.73 -11.23 6.53
C GLY A 49 7.68 -10.24 7.06
N ILE A 50 6.67 -9.92 6.25
CA ILE A 50 5.65 -8.90 6.56
C ILE A 50 4.64 -9.43 7.58
N GLU A 51 4.36 -8.60 8.60
CA GLU A 51 3.41 -8.92 9.67
C GLU A 51 2.10 -8.14 9.55
N THR A 52 2.16 -6.93 8.99
CA THR A 52 1.00 -6.05 8.82
C THR A 52 0.99 -5.40 7.45
N VAL A 53 -0.18 -5.39 6.82
CA VAL A 53 -0.42 -4.81 5.50
C VAL A 53 -1.41 -3.66 5.62
N ALA A 54 -1.02 -2.48 5.14
CA ALA A 54 -1.86 -1.29 5.01
C ALA A 54 -2.24 -1.10 3.53
N ILE A 55 -3.53 -1.15 3.21
CA ILE A 55 -4.05 -1.05 1.84
C ILE A 55 -4.85 0.24 1.71
N GLY A 56 -4.56 1.05 0.71
CA GLY A 56 -5.35 2.24 0.40
C GLY A 56 -6.79 1.85 0.05
N LEU A 57 -7.75 2.48 0.72
CA LEU A 57 -9.17 2.20 0.57
C LEU A 57 -9.88 3.48 0.13
N PRO A 58 -10.36 3.55 -1.13
CA PRO A 58 -11.14 4.68 -1.61
C PRO A 58 -12.41 4.86 -0.77
N ASP A 59 -12.82 6.11 -0.57
CA ASP A 59 -13.96 6.41 0.30
C ASP A 59 -15.30 5.97 -0.29
N SER A 60 -15.44 5.92 -1.63
CA SER A 60 -16.68 5.52 -2.30
C SER A 60 -16.47 5.08 -3.75
N GLY A 61 -17.54 4.62 -4.40
CA GLY A 61 -17.55 4.27 -5.82
C GLY A 61 -17.05 2.87 -6.14
N SER A 62 -16.93 2.57 -7.44
CA SER A 62 -16.55 1.23 -7.91
C SER A 62 -15.15 0.82 -7.47
N SER A 63 -14.20 1.77 -7.39
CA SER A 63 -12.84 1.51 -6.91
C SER A 63 -12.83 0.98 -5.47
N ARG A 64 -13.69 1.54 -4.60
CA ARG A 64 -13.84 1.04 -3.22
C ARG A 64 -14.27 -0.43 -3.20
N GLN A 65 -15.32 -0.77 -3.95
CA GLN A 65 -15.86 -2.14 -4.00
C GLN A 65 -14.82 -3.14 -4.51
N ILE A 66 -14.04 -2.73 -5.52
CA ILE A 66 -12.94 -3.51 -6.10
C ILE A 66 -11.85 -3.77 -5.05
N THR A 67 -11.44 -2.74 -4.31
CA THR A 67 -10.44 -2.87 -3.24
C THR A 67 -10.96 -3.71 -2.07
N GLU A 68 -12.23 -3.55 -1.69
CA GLU A 68 -12.86 -4.38 -0.65
C GLU A 68 -12.87 -5.87 -1.05
N ALA A 69 -13.17 -6.18 -2.31
CA ALA A 69 -13.08 -7.54 -2.83
C ALA A 69 -11.64 -8.09 -2.79
N PHE A 70 -10.66 -7.27 -3.17
CA PHE A 70 -9.24 -7.63 -3.04
C PHE A 70 -8.87 -7.94 -1.58
N ILE A 71 -9.22 -7.07 -0.64
CA ILE A 71 -8.97 -7.26 0.80
C ILE A 71 -9.66 -8.55 1.30
N ALA A 72 -10.89 -8.81 0.88
CA ALA A 72 -11.63 -9.99 1.29
C ALA A 72 -10.95 -11.28 0.81
N GLU A 73 -10.52 -11.36 -0.46
CA GLU A 73 -9.78 -12.52 -0.98
C GLU A 73 -8.40 -12.66 -0.35
N PHE A 74 -7.73 -11.54 -0.06
CA PHE A 74 -6.43 -11.54 0.60
C PHE A 74 -6.52 -12.13 2.01
N LYS A 75 -7.54 -11.73 2.79
CA LYS A 75 -7.77 -12.24 4.15
C LYS A 75 -8.06 -13.74 4.18
N LYS A 76 -8.63 -14.32 3.12
CA LYS A 76 -8.86 -15.78 3.06
C LYS A 76 -7.57 -16.58 3.00
N ASN A 77 -6.51 -16.01 2.42
CA ASN A 77 -5.27 -16.72 2.09
C ASN A 77 -4.05 -16.18 2.87
N SER A 78 -4.26 -15.37 3.91
CA SER A 78 -3.16 -14.79 4.67
C SER A 78 -3.49 -14.68 6.16
N LEU A 79 -2.50 -14.98 7.00
CA LEU A 79 -2.57 -14.84 8.46
C LEU A 79 -2.10 -13.46 8.94
N VAL A 80 -1.67 -12.57 8.03
CA VAL A 80 -1.17 -11.25 8.40
C VAL A 80 -2.31 -10.30 8.74
N LYS A 81 -2.02 -9.28 9.55
CA LYS A 81 -2.98 -8.23 9.86
C LYS A 81 -3.17 -7.34 8.63
N ILE A 82 -4.38 -7.32 8.05
CA ILE A 82 -4.72 -6.48 6.89
C ILE A 82 -5.63 -5.33 7.32
N ILE A 83 -5.22 -4.10 6.99
CA ILE A 83 -5.86 -2.84 7.42
C ILE A 83 -6.15 -2.00 6.18
N GLY A 84 -7.40 -1.53 6.05
CA GLY A 84 -7.77 -0.54 5.04
C GLY A 84 -7.53 0.87 5.56
N VAL A 85 -6.81 1.68 4.80
CA VAL A 85 -6.48 3.08 5.13
C VAL A 85 -7.31 3.99 4.24
N SER A 86 -8.17 4.81 4.84
CA SER A 86 -9.00 5.76 4.08
C SER A 86 -8.12 6.85 3.45
N GLU A 87 -8.33 7.11 2.16
CA GLU A 87 -7.54 8.07 1.37
C GLU A 87 -7.68 9.53 1.80
N THR A 88 -8.69 9.87 2.61
CA THR A 88 -8.90 11.24 3.13
C THR A 88 -7.97 11.62 4.28
N LEU A 89 -7.20 10.68 4.83
CA LEU A 89 -6.43 10.88 6.06
C LEU A 89 -4.96 11.26 5.85
N SER A 90 -4.56 11.70 4.65
CA SER A 90 -3.17 12.06 4.42
C SER A 90 -2.74 13.32 5.16
N THR A 91 -1.90 13.15 6.18
CA THR A 91 -1.46 14.23 7.07
C THR A 91 -0.48 15.17 6.35
N GLN A 92 -0.36 16.42 6.83
CA GLN A 92 0.71 17.31 6.35
C GLN A 92 2.10 16.73 6.63
N THR A 93 2.25 15.94 7.70
CA THR A 93 3.50 15.32 8.12
C THR A 93 3.93 14.22 7.15
N ALA A 94 3.05 13.30 6.79
CA ALA A 94 3.31 12.27 5.79
C ALA A 94 3.75 12.87 4.45
N LYS A 95 3.08 13.95 4.01
CA LYS A 95 3.44 14.68 2.79
C LYS A 95 4.82 15.36 2.87
N ARG A 96 5.25 15.82 4.05
CA ARG A 96 6.58 16.42 4.30
C ARG A 96 7.67 15.36 4.37
N ASN A 97 7.43 14.22 5.01
CA ASN A 97 8.41 13.14 5.13
C ASN A 97 8.81 12.59 3.75
N LEU A 98 7.86 12.44 2.82
CA LEU A 98 8.19 12.07 1.44
C LEU A 98 8.95 13.14 0.65
N GLN A 99 8.83 14.43 1.02
CA GLN A 99 9.66 15.48 0.42
C GLN A 99 11.11 15.36 0.89
N GLN A 100 11.34 14.94 2.14
CA GLN A 100 12.68 14.70 2.66
C GLN A 100 13.39 13.54 1.93
N LEU A 101 12.63 12.58 1.41
CA LEU A 101 13.13 11.52 0.51
C LEU A 101 13.49 12.04 -0.91
N GLY A 102 13.43 13.34 -1.17
CA GLY A 102 13.85 13.96 -2.44
C GLY A 102 12.90 13.73 -3.62
N VAL A 103 11.67 13.29 -3.38
CA VAL A 103 10.73 12.92 -4.45
C VAL A 103 9.90 14.14 -4.88
N SER A 104 10.00 14.50 -6.17
CA SER A 104 9.21 15.60 -6.73
C SER A 104 7.70 15.34 -6.64
N ARG A 105 6.90 16.39 -6.48
CA ARG A 105 5.43 16.26 -6.39
C ARG A 105 4.82 15.55 -7.61
N LYS A 106 5.38 15.79 -8.79
CA LYS A 106 4.97 15.13 -10.04
C LYS A 106 5.26 13.64 -10.00
N LYS A 107 6.44 13.25 -9.51
CA LYS A 107 6.83 11.84 -9.38
C LYS A 107 5.98 11.12 -8.32
N ARG A 108 5.62 11.79 -7.21
CA ARG A 108 4.68 11.27 -6.20
C ARG A 108 3.28 10.97 -6.74
N GLN A 109 2.82 11.69 -7.77
CA GLN A 109 1.50 11.49 -8.38
C GLN A 109 1.48 10.46 -9.51
N GLN A 110 2.64 10.09 -10.05
CA GLN A 110 2.75 9.21 -11.23
C GLN A 110 3.30 7.82 -10.91
N ASP A 111 3.73 7.60 -9.67
CA ASP A 111 4.41 6.40 -9.25
C ASP A 111 3.56 5.68 -8.20
N ASP A 112 2.97 4.53 -8.58
CA ASP A 112 2.10 3.74 -7.72
C ASP A 112 2.83 3.34 -6.41
N SER A 113 4.14 3.07 -6.48
CA SER A 113 4.94 2.73 -5.28
C SER A 113 5.09 3.90 -4.31
N MET A 114 5.05 5.14 -4.82
CA MET A 114 5.03 6.33 -3.97
C MET A 114 3.67 6.53 -3.30
N ALA A 115 2.58 6.24 -4.01
CA ALA A 115 1.24 6.26 -3.43
C ALA A 115 1.12 5.23 -2.30
N ALA A 116 1.63 4.01 -2.51
CA ALA A 116 1.72 2.98 -1.47
C ALA A 116 2.55 3.43 -0.25
N ALA A 117 3.61 4.20 -0.46
CA ALA A 117 4.41 4.75 0.64
C ALA A 117 3.65 5.83 1.43
N LEU A 118 2.84 6.67 0.77
CA LEU A 118 1.94 7.61 1.45
C LEU A 118 0.94 6.88 2.32
N ILE A 119 0.24 5.90 1.75
CA ILE A 119 -0.75 5.07 2.45
C ILE A 119 -0.13 4.43 3.69
N LEU A 120 1.06 3.84 3.55
CA LEU A 120 1.74 3.21 4.66
C LEU A 120 2.17 4.22 5.72
N GLN A 121 2.70 5.39 5.30
CA GLN A 121 3.08 6.43 6.25
C GLN A 121 1.87 6.95 7.02
N ASP A 122 0.73 7.16 6.37
CA ASP A 122 -0.50 7.62 7.02
C ASP A 122 -0.98 6.61 8.07
N TYR A 123 -0.85 5.31 7.81
CA TYR A 123 -1.12 4.28 8.82
C TYR A 123 -0.11 4.33 9.98
N LEU A 124 1.19 4.42 9.70
CA LEU A 124 2.23 4.48 10.74
C LEU A 124 2.13 5.73 11.62
N ASP A 125 1.74 6.87 11.05
CA ASP A 125 1.53 8.12 11.79
C ASP A 125 0.26 8.07 12.69
N SER A 126 -0.65 7.14 12.43
CA SER A 126 -1.91 6.98 13.19
C SER A 126 -1.80 6.06 14.41
N ILE A 127 -0.69 5.34 14.57
CA ILE A 127 -0.46 4.35 15.63
C ILE A 127 0.49 4.85 16.72
#